data_AF-A0A0U2W2N5-F1
#
_entry.id   AF-A0A0U2W2N5-F1
#
_cell.length_a   1.000
_cell.length_b   1.000
_cell.length_c   1.000
_cell.angle_alpha   90.00
_cell.angle_beta   90.00
_cell.angle_gamma   90.00
#
_symmetry.space_group_name_H-M   'P 1'
#
loop_
_entity.id
_entity.type
_entity.pdbx_description
1 polymer ?
#
loop_
_entity_poly.entity_id
_entity_poly.type
_entity_poly.pdbx_seq_one_letter_code
_entity_poly.pdbx_strand_id
1 'polypeptide(L)'
;MNKRVFDILRELDSLVDFSRAKLQWDILIILATKGPSSTTEISQTINTSRKSIIDAIRKLVDKELVTKVKGDIYGLSEKGEKLLESFDSIMSINVTDKPDSSIESNSISLTNIAEYFYMLEILKMALLNKQITIDKASHELGISKQTLKYYIETFTENKLLKVVNQESVLGKSKKIYVLTDESRKLVSRLPELTRLKRNLPLKILLKLTGSYRYEIALTKVMLFNVISIPVLMYLKDQLGILEAIWLYVIILLPLLSIFAEIFNRI
;
A
#
# COMPACT_ATOMS: atom_id res chain seq x y z
N MET A 1 -13.03 -25.24 22.59
CA MET A 1 -14.27 -24.43 22.72
C MET A 1 -14.28 -23.43 21.57
N ASN A 2 -15.19 -23.56 20.61
CA ASN A 2 -15.36 -22.53 19.56
C ASN A 2 -15.90 -21.27 20.23
N LYS A 3 -15.01 -20.31 20.53
CA LYS A 3 -15.45 -18.94 20.88
C LYS A 3 -16.24 -18.42 19.69
N ARG A 4 -17.44 -17.89 19.92
CA ARG A 4 -18.23 -17.29 18.83
C ARG A 4 -17.47 -16.06 18.35
N VAL A 5 -17.52 -15.77 17.05
CA VAL A 5 -16.82 -14.62 16.43
C VAL A 5 -17.08 -13.32 17.19
N PHE A 6 -18.31 -13.12 17.68
CA PHE A 6 -18.68 -11.97 18.49
C PHE A 6 -17.93 -11.87 19.82
N ASP A 7 -17.66 -12.99 20.49
CA ASP A 7 -16.92 -13.01 21.76
C ASP A 7 -15.45 -12.64 21.54
N ILE A 8 -14.87 -13.12 20.42
CA ILE A 8 -13.49 -12.78 20.03
C ILE A 8 -13.41 -11.30 19.65
N LEU A 9 -14.36 -10.78 18.86
CA LEU A 9 -14.41 -9.36 18.53
C LEU A 9 -14.56 -8.47 19.77
N ARG A 10 -15.38 -8.87 20.75
CA ARG A 10 -15.53 -8.14 22.01
C ARG A 10 -14.25 -8.17 22.86
N GLU A 11 -13.55 -9.30 22.86
CA GLU A 11 -12.26 -9.44 23.54
C GLU A 11 -11.19 -8.55 22.88
N LEU A 12 -11.12 -8.54 21.54
CA LEU A 12 -10.21 -7.67 20.79
C LEU A 12 -10.52 -6.17 21.00
N ASP A 13 -11.79 -5.79 20.96
CA ASP A 13 -12.24 -4.40 21.19
C ASP A 13 -11.90 -3.92 22.60
N SER A 14 -11.92 -4.82 23.59
CA SER A 14 -11.53 -4.51 24.97
C SER A 14 -10.03 -4.21 25.12
N LEU A 15 -9.19 -4.79 24.26
CA LEU A 15 -7.73 -4.59 24.26
C LEU A 15 -7.36 -3.35 23.46
N VAL A 16 -7.92 -3.20 22.27
CA VAL A 16 -7.69 -2.05 21.38
C VAL A 16 -9.00 -1.70 20.67
N ASP A 17 -9.68 -0.66 21.17
CA ASP A 17 -10.94 -0.14 20.62
C ASP A 17 -10.84 0.06 19.10
N PHE A 18 -11.60 -0.74 18.34
CA PHE A 18 -11.55 -0.75 16.88
C PHE A 18 -11.99 0.58 16.27
N SER A 19 -12.90 1.29 16.94
CA SER A 19 -13.51 2.51 16.42
C SER A 19 -12.64 3.75 16.65
N ARG A 20 -11.81 3.76 17.70
CA ARG A 20 -11.06 4.95 18.14
C ARG A 20 -9.55 4.82 18.06
N ALA A 21 -9.01 3.61 18.06
CA ALA A 21 -7.57 3.37 18.23
C ALA A 21 -6.86 2.97 16.92
N LYS A 22 -7.24 3.56 15.78
CA LYS A 22 -6.61 3.29 14.47
C LYS A 22 -5.08 3.31 14.50
N LEU A 23 -4.49 4.35 15.11
CA LEU A 23 -3.03 4.49 15.18
C LEU A 23 -2.36 3.35 15.97
N GLN A 24 -3.03 2.80 16.98
CA GLN A 24 -2.51 1.67 17.77
C GLN A 24 -2.54 0.39 16.93
N TRP A 25 -3.60 0.16 16.15
CA TRP A 25 -3.69 -0.93 15.19
C TRP A 25 -2.63 -0.84 14.10
N ASP A 26 -2.44 0.35 13.49
CA ASP A 26 -1.42 0.58 12.46
C ASP A 26 0.00 0.23 12.99
N ILE A 27 0.29 0.57 14.25
CA ILE A 27 1.57 0.23 14.91
C ILE A 27 1.70 -1.28 15.15
N LEU A 28 0.67 -1.94 15.70
CA LEU A 28 0.69 -3.39 15.95
C LEU A 28 0.93 -4.17 14.65
N ILE A 29 0.26 -3.78 13.57
CA ILE A 29 0.43 -4.39 12.25
C ILE A 29 1.86 -4.17 11.74
N ILE A 30 2.42 -2.96 11.86
CA ILE A 30 3.80 -2.71 11.45
C ILE A 30 4.79 -3.56 12.25
N LEU A 31 4.60 -3.69 13.55
CA LEU A 31 5.48 -4.50 14.39
C LEU A 31 5.37 -6.00 14.08
N ALA A 32 4.17 -6.50 13.72
CA ALA A 32 3.99 -7.86 13.24
C ALA A 32 4.65 -8.11 11.88
N THR A 33 4.58 -7.13 10.98
CA THR A 33 4.98 -7.32 9.57
C THR A 33 6.45 -7.00 9.32
N LYS A 34 7.02 -5.99 10.00
CA LYS A 34 8.42 -5.58 9.87
C LYS A 34 9.31 -6.10 11.00
N GLY A 35 8.71 -6.66 12.05
CA GLY A 35 9.42 -6.99 13.28
C GLY A 35 9.75 -5.75 14.12
N PRO A 36 10.62 -5.90 15.14
CA PRO A 36 10.95 -4.83 16.05
C PRO A 36 11.47 -3.59 15.32
N SER A 37 10.81 -2.45 15.50
CA SER A 37 11.05 -1.22 14.74
C SER A 37 11.22 -0.01 15.65
N SER A 38 11.97 0.98 15.21
CA SER A 38 12.15 2.25 15.93
C SER A 38 10.94 3.17 15.79
N THR A 39 10.74 4.09 16.73
CA THR A 39 9.65 5.09 16.62
C THR A 39 9.76 5.94 15.35
N THR A 40 10.99 6.18 14.87
CA THR A 40 11.26 6.90 13.63
C THR A 40 10.81 6.12 12.40
N GLU A 41 11.15 4.83 12.32
CA GLU A 41 10.73 3.96 11.21
C GLU A 41 9.21 3.76 11.17
N ILE A 42 8.59 3.61 12.34
CA ILE A 42 7.13 3.50 12.48
C ILE A 42 6.47 4.82 12.05
N SER A 43 7.00 5.96 12.49
CA SER A 43 6.53 7.29 12.10
C SER A 43 6.60 7.53 10.59
N GLN A 44 7.70 7.14 9.96
CA GLN A 44 7.87 7.22 8.51
C GLN A 44 6.92 6.28 7.76
N THR A 45 6.67 5.08 8.30
CA THR A 45 5.79 4.09 7.67
C THR A 45 4.31 4.49 7.76
N ILE A 46 3.85 4.99 8.91
CA ILE A 46 2.45 5.41 9.13
C ILE A 46 2.20 6.85 8.62
N ASN A 47 3.26 7.58 8.27
CA ASN A 47 3.20 9.01 7.93
C ASN A 47 2.49 9.84 9.01
N THR A 48 2.87 9.59 10.27
CA THR A 48 2.29 10.26 11.45
C THR A 48 3.42 10.81 12.31
N SER A 49 3.18 11.92 13.01
CA SER A 49 4.22 12.58 13.81
C SER A 49 4.86 11.61 14.83
N ARG A 50 6.19 11.69 14.98
CA ARG A 50 6.93 10.84 15.94
C ARG A 50 6.38 10.99 17.36
N LYS A 51 5.91 12.19 17.73
CA LYS A 51 5.27 12.44 19.04
C LYS A 51 3.99 11.60 19.23
N SER A 52 3.14 11.54 18.21
CA SER A 52 1.93 10.71 18.24
C SER A 52 2.25 9.21 18.27
N ILE A 53 3.29 8.79 17.55
CA ILE A 53 3.77 7.40 17.60
C ILE A 53 4.27 7.04 19.00
N ILE A 54 5.08 7.90 19.62
CA ILE A 54 5.58 7.67 20.97
C ILE A 54 4.43 7.55 21.98
N ASP A 55 3.42 8.43 21.92
CA ASP A 55 2.27 8.33 22.82
C ASP A 55 1.44 7.06 22.58
N ALA A 56 1.25 6.66 21.32
CA ALA A 56 0.55 5.43 20.99
C ALA A 56 1.33 4.17 21.40
N ILE A 57 2.65 4.14 21.19
CA ILE A 57 3.53 3.05 21.65
C ILE A 57 3.51 2.97 23.17
N ARG A 58 3.58 4.10 23.89
CA ARG A 58 3.47 4.10 25.35
C ARG A 58 2.16 3.45 25.81
N LYS A 59 1.03 3.82 25.21
CA LYS A 59 -0.27 3.19 25.50
C LYS A 59 -0.31 1.69 25.18
N LEU A 60 0.37 1.26 24.11
CA LEU A 60 0.47 -0.16 23.76
C LEU A 60 1.39 -0.95 24.71
N VAL A 61 2.44 -0.30 25.24
CA VAL A 61 3.32 -0.86 26.28
C VAL A 61 2.57 -0.98 27.60
N ASP A 62 1.79 0.03 27.99
CA ASP A 62 0.96 0.01 29.21
C ASP A 62 -0.10 -1.12 29.16
N LYS A 63 -0.56 -1.47 27.94
CA LYS A 63 -1.47 -2.59 27.69
C LYS A 63 -0.76 -3.94 27.59
N GLU A 64 0.57 -3.96 27.67
CA GLU A 64 1.44 -5.11 27.49
C GLU A 64 1.31 -5.76 26.10
N LEU A 65 0.94 -5.00 25.07
CA LEU A 65 0.85 -5.52 23.70
C LEU A 65 2.18 -5.36 22.96
N VAL A 66 2.97 -4.36 23.35
CA VAL A 66 4.27 -4.02 22.78
C VAL A 66 5.32 -4.01 23.88
N THR A 67 6.53 -4.46 23.58
CA THR A 67 7.68 -4.46 24.50
C THR A 67 8.85 -3.68 23.92
N LYS A 68 9.67 -3.14 24.81
CA LYS A 68 10.90 -2.45 24.43
C LYS A 68 12.02 -3.47 24.27
N VAL A 69 12.55 -3.61 23.06
CA VAL A 69 13.61 -4.57 22.76
C VAL A 69 14.98 -3.98 23.09
N LYS A 70 15.29 -2.80 22.53
CA LYS A 70 16.58 -2.11 22.76
C LYS A 70 16.48 -0.63 22.35
N GLY A 71 16.95 0.28 23.21
CA GLY A 71 17.04 1.70 22.85
C GLY A 71 15.67 2.32 22.52
N ASP A 72 15.43 2.70 21.27
CA ASP A 72 14.13 3.23 20.79
C ASP A 72 13.36 2.20 19.93
N ILE A 73 13.75 0.92 20.00
CA ILE A 73 13.18 -0.18 19.21
C ILE A 73 12.15 -0.92 20.05
N TYR A 74 10.97 -1.10 19.48
CA TYR A 74 9.83 -1.77 20.09
C TYR A 74 9.41 -2.96 19.24
N GLY A 75 8.96 -4.04 19.87
CA GLY A 75 8.45 -5.24 19.22
C GLY A 75 7.14 -5.68 19.83
N LEU A 76 6.46 -6.65 19.21
CA LEU A 76 5.30 -7.25 19.84
C LEU A 76 5.70 -8.02 21.09
N SER A 77 4.81 -8.04 22.07
CA SER A 77 4.86 -8.97 23.19
C SER A 77 4.18 -10.29 22.78
N GLU A 78 4.35 -11.34 23.60
CA GLU A 78 3.60 -12.59 23.44
C GLU A 78 2.06 -12.36 23.44
N LYS A 79 1.59 -11.37 24.23
CA LYS A 79 0.17 -10.98 24.28
C LYS A 79 -0.28 -10.25 23.01
N GLY A 80 0.59 -9.41 22.45
CA GLY A 80 0.35 -8.71 21.18
C GLY A 80 0.35 -9.66 19.98
N GLU A 81 1.22 -10.67 19.99
CA GLU A 81 1.23 -11.75 18.99
C GLU A 81 -0.07 -12.56 19.04
N LYS A 82 -0.47 -13.04 20.22
CA LYS A 82 -1.75 -13.75 20.41
C LYS A 82 -2.99 -12.95 19.99
N LEU A 83 -2.96 -11.63 20.21
CA LEU A 83 -4.01 -10.72 19.79
C LEU A 83 -4.14 -10.68 18.26
N LEU A 84 -3.01 -10.60 17.55
CA LEU A 84 -3.01 -10.59 16.08
C LEU A 84 -3.37 -11.96 15.50
N GLU A 85 -2.92 -13.07 16.11
CA GLU A 85 -3.34 -14.42 15.71
C GLU A 85 -4.86 -14.60 15.85
N SER A 86 -5.43 -14.07 16.94
CA SER A 86 -6.89 -14.10 17.16
C SER A 86 -7.64 -13.27 16.11
N PHE A 87 -7.08 -12.12 15.73
CA PHE A 87 -7.63 -11.28 14.66
C PHE A 87 -7.56 -11.95 13.29
N ASP A 88 -6.43 -12.58 12.97
CA ASP A 88 -6.24 -13.34 11.73
C ASP A 88 -7.21 -14.52 11.63
N SER A 89 -7.44 -15.23 12.74
CA SER A 89 -8.40 -16.34 12.79
C SER A 89 -9.83 -15.90 12.43
N ILE A 90 -10.27 -14.71 12.85
CA ILE A 90 -11.59 -14.16 12.51
C ILE A 90 -11.68 -13.82 11.03
N MET A 91 -10.62 -13.26 10.46
CA MET A 91 -10.57 -12.92 9.04
C MET A 91 -10.59 -14.17 8.16
N SER A 92 -9.94 -15.26 8.61
CA SER A 92 -9.97 -16.55 7.92
C SER A 92 -11.33 -17.26 7.99
N ILE A 93 -12.11 -17.09 9.07
CA ILE A 93 -13.43 -17.74 9.25
C ILE A 93 -14.47 -17.23 8.22
N ASN A 94 -14.36 -15.98 7.74
CA ASN A 94 -15.35 -15.39 6.82
C ASN A 94 -15.21 -15.81 5.34
N VAL A 95 -14.27 -16.69 4.98
CA VAL A 95 -14.05 -17.12 3.59
C VAL A 95 -14.77 -18.45 3.26
N THR A 96 -15.21 -19.21 4.26
CA THR A 96 -15.70 -20.60 4.06
C THR A 96 -17.18 -20.85 4.36
N ASP A 97 -17.96 -19.88 4.82
CA ASP A 97 -19.40 -20.10 5.04
C ASP A 97 -20.23 -19.88 3.77
N LYS A 98 -20.08 -20.82 2.84
CA LYS A 98 -21.15 -21.27 1.95
C LYS A 98 -21.18 -22.79 1.91
N PRO A 99 -22.29 -23.45 2.31
CA PRO A 99 -22.48 -24.86 2.05
C PRO A 99 -22.81 -25.07 0.56
N ASP A 100 -22.30 -26.18 0.03
CA ASP A 100 -22.57 -26.77 -1.28
C ASP A 100 -22.11 -26.04 -2.56
N SER A 101 -21.01 -26.53 -3.13
CA SER A 101 -21.01 -27.32 -4.39
C SER A 101 -19.60 -27.29 -5.03
N SER A 102 -19.04 -28.48 -5.23
CA SER A 102 -18.07 -28.87 -6.28
C SER A 102 -17.41 -27.76 -7.13
N ILE A 103 -16.63 -26.89 -6.51
CA ILE A 103 -15.64 -26.07 -7.21
C ILE A 103 -14.38 -26.22 -6.38
N GLU A 104 -13.32 -26.76 -7.00
CA GLU A 104 -11.96 -26.68 -6.48
C GLU A 104 -11.68 -25.23 -6.13
N SER A 105 -11.87 -24.89 -4.86
CA SER A 105 -11.57 -23.58 -4.36
C SER A 105 -10.05 -23.50 -4.29
N ASN A 106 -9.45 -22.84 -5.28
CA ASN A 106 -8.18 -22.15 -5.13
C ASN A 106 -8.36 -21.08 -4.04
N SER A 107 -8.53 -21.53 -2.81
CA SER A 107 -8.56 -20.69 -1.62
C SER A 107 -7.15 -20.15 -1.47
N ILE A 108 -7.02 -18.85 -1.73
CA ILE A 108 -5.77 -18.14 -1.57
C ILE A 108 -5.48 -18.14 -0.06
N SER A 109 -4.66 -19.09 0.38
CA SER A 109 -4.19 -19.18 1.76
C SER A 109 -3.17 -18.07 2.01
N LEU A 110 -3.64 -16.83 2.17
CA LEU A 110 -2.82 -15.73 2.65
C LEU A 110 -2.67 -15.93 4.15
N THR A 111 -1.51 -16.39 4.56
CA THR A 111 -1.25 -16.86 5.93
C THR A 111 -0.81 -15.73 6.87
N ASN A 112 -0.54 -14.53 6.35
CA ASN A 112 -0.09 -13.38 7.14
C ASN A 112 -0.65 -12.05 6.57
N ILE A 113 -1.01 -11.12 7.46
CA ILE A 113 -1.40 -9.73 7.16
C ILE A 113 -0.47 -9.04 6.16
N ALA A 114 0.84 -9.29 6.24
CA ALA A 114 1.82 -8.76 5.29
C ALA A 114 1.50 -9.17 3.85
N GLU A 115 1.19 -10.45 3.62
CA GLU A 115 0.85 -10.97 2.30
C GLU A 115 -0.41 -10.31 1.76
N TYR A 116 -1.42 -10.09 2.61
CA TYR A 116 -2.63 -9.39 2.21
C TYR A 116 -2.37 -7.92 1.85
N PHE A 117 -1.58 -7.22 2.66
CA PHE A 117 -1.17 -5.84 2.39
C PHE A 117 -0.43 -5.73 1.05
N TYR A 118 0.62 -6.53 0.85
CA TYR A 118 1.38 -6.49 -0.40
C TYR A 118 0.57 -6.98 -1.58
N MET A 119 -0.35 -7.92 -1.41
CA MET A 119 -1.30 -8.32 -2.45
C MET A 119 -2.11 -7.11 -2.90
N LEU A 120 -2.76 -6.40 -1.99
CA LEU A 120 -3.57 -5.23 -2.34
C LEU A 120 -2.75 -4.16 -3.04
N GLU A 121 -1.57 -3.81 -2.51
CA GLU A 121 -0.71 -2.78 -3.10
C GLU A 121 -0.20 -3.18 -4.48
N ILE A 122 0.25 -4.41 -4.68
CA ILE A 122 0.71 -4.90 -5.97
C ILE A 122 -0.44 -4.97 -6.99
N LEU A 123 -1.63 -5.41 -6.57
CA LEU A 123 -2.82 -5.41 -7.42
C LEU A 123 -3.24 -3.99 -7.80
N LYS A 124 -3.20 -3.02 -6.87
CA LYS A 124 -3.44 -1.59 -7.15
C LYS A 124 -2.46 -1.05 -8.20
N MET A 125 -1.16 -1.30 -8.01
CA MET A 125 -0.13 -0.87 -8.95
C MET A 125 -0.36 -1.47 -10.34
N ALA A 126 -0.62 -2.78 -10.43
CA ALA A 126 -0.85 -3.47 -11.68
C ALA A 126 -2.15 -3.04 -12.38
N LEU A 127 -3.20 -2.72 -11.60
CA LEU A 127 -4.47 -2.21 -12.13
C LEU A 127 -4.32 -0.82 -12.76
N LEU A 128 -3.64 0.09 -12.06
CA LEU A 128 -3.50 1.49 -12.48
C LEU A 128 -2.51 1.64 -13.63
N ASN A 129 -1.41 0.89 -13.58
CA ASN A 129 -0.29 1.04 -14.50
C ASN A 129 -0.28 0.01 -15.63
N LYS A 130 -1.23 -0.93 -15.61
CA LYS A 130 -1.35 -2.10 -16.50
C LYS A 130 -0.22 -3.13 -16.38
N GLN A 131 0.98 -2.70 -16.02
CA GLN A 131 2.17 -3.52 -15.86
C GLN A 131 3.05 -3.01 -14.72
N ILE A 132 3.70 -3.94 -14.04
CA ILE A 132 4.68 -3.65 -12.99
C ILE A 132 6.01 -4.34 -13.28
N THR A 133 7.09 -3.75 -12.79
CA THR A 133 8.45 -4.30 -12.82
C THR A 133 9.01 -4.35 -11.41
N ILE A 134 9.75 -5.40 -11.06
CA ILE A 134 10.31 -5.58 -9.71
C ILE A 134 11.15 -4.37 -9.30
N ASP A 135 12.02 -3.86 -10.18
CA ASP A 135 12.92 -2.75 -9.84
C ASP A 135 12.15 -1.51 -9.35
N LYS A 136 11.14 -1.11 -10.10
CA LYS A 136 10.37 0.10 -9.79
C LYS A 136 9.41 -0.12 -8.64
N ALA A 137 8.69 -1.25 -8.64
CA ALA A 137 7.72 -1.55 -7.60
C ALA A 137 8.39 -1.75 -6.22
N SER A 138 9.56 -2.39 -6.16
CA SER A 138 10.30 -2.56 -4.90
C SER A 138 10.75 -1.22 -4.32
N HIS A 139 11.26 -0.34 -5.17
CA HIS A 139 11.64 1.01 -4.78
C HIS A 139 10.45 1.84 -4.27
N GLU A 140 9.31 1.79 -4.98
CA GLU A 140 8.10 2.53 -4.59
C GLU A 140 7.38 1.94 -3.37
N LEU A 141 7.55 0.66 -3.09
CA LEU A 141 7.07 0.00 -1.87
C LEU A 141 8.03 0.18 -0.68
N GLY A 142 9.28 0.58 -0.92
CA GLY A 142 10.31 0.68 0.11
C GLY A 142 10.74 -0.68 0.65
N ILE A 143 10.73 -1.73 -0.18
CA ILE A 143 11.14 -3.09 0.20
C ILE A 143 12.25 -3.62 -0.70
N SER A 144 12.93 -4.68 -0.27
CA SER A 144 13.97 -5.30 -1.09
C SER A 144 13.39 -5.95 -2.35
N LYS A 145 14.20 -6.03 -3.42
CA LYS A 145 13.82 -6.75 -4.65
C LYS A 145 13.51 -8.23 -4.40
N GLN A 146 14.22 -8.86 -3.46
CA GLN A 146 14.02 -10.26 -3.09
C GLN A 146 12.66 -10.46 -2.40
N THR A 147 12.32 -9.57 -1.46
CA THR A 147 11.02 -9.57 -0.77
C THR A 147 9.87 -9.40 -1.76
N LEU A 148 9.98 -8.44 -2.69
CA LEU A 148 8.95 -8.26 -3.72
C LEU A 148 8.85 -9.46 -4.66
N LYS A 149 9.99 -10.07 -5.01
CA LYS A 149 10.01 -11.25 -5.88
C LYS A 149 9.25 -12.40 -5.23
N TYR A 150 9.47 -12.65 -3.94
CA TYR A 150 8.72 -13.65 -3.18
C TYR A 150 7.20 -13.44 -3.28
N TYR A 151 6.68 -12.25 -2.94
CA TYR A 151 5.24 -11.99 -3.03
C TYR A 151 4.69 -12.09 -4.45
N ILE A 152 5.43 -11.59 -5.45
CA ILE A 152 5.02 -11.71 -6.85
C ILE A 152 4.95 -13.18 -7.28
N GLU A 153 5.92 -14.02 -6.86
CA GLU A 153 5.91 -15.46 -7.14
C GLU A 153 4.68 -16.12 -6.51
N THR A 154 4.40 -15.87 -5.23
CA THR A 154 3.19 -16.34 -4.55
C THR A 154 1.91 -15.90 -5.27
N PHE A 155 1.85 -14.65 -5.76
CA PHE A 155 0.68 -14.15 -6.48
C PHE A 155 0.58 -14.68 -7.92
N THR A 156 1.70 -15.06 -8.53
CA THR A 156 1.71 -15.75 -9.81
C THR A 156 1.24 -17.20 -9.67
N GLU A 157 1.68 -17.91 -8.63
CA GLU A 157 1.20 -19.27 -8.30
C GLU A 157 -0.31 -19.29 -8.06
N ASN A 158 -0.83 -18.29 -7.34
CA ASN A 158 -2.26 -18.09 -7.11
C ASN A 158 -3.04 -17.52 -8.32
N LYS A 159 -2.44 -17.48 -9.52
CA LYS A 159 -3.04 -16.97 -10.77
C LYS A 159 -3.55 -15.53 -10.71
N LEU A 160 -3.05 -14.72 -9.76
CA LEU A 160 -3.38 -13.29 -9.67
C LEU A 160 -2.57 -12.47 -10.68
N LEU A 161 -1.30 -12.83 -10.89
CA LEU A 161 -0.39 -12.17 -11.82
C LEU A 161 0.14 -13.14 -12.87
N LYS A 162 0.26 -12.68 -14.10
CA LYS A 162 0.98 -13.37 -15.18
C LYS A 162 2.30 -12.67 -15.48
N VAL A 163 3.33 -13.48 -15.70
CA VAL A 163 4.64 -13.01 -16.18
C VAL A 163 4.58 -12.86 -17.69
N VAL A 164 5.00 -11.71 -18.20
CA VAL A 164 5.14 -11.45 -19.63
C VAL A 164 6.56 -10.99 -19.88
N ASN A 165 7.24 -11.60 -20.84
CA ASN A 165 8.54 -11.12 -21.30
C ASN A 165 8.30 -10.05 -22.35
N GLN A 166 8.71 -8.82 -22.06
CA GLN A 166 8.67 -7.72 -23.02
C GLN A 166 10.06 -7.54 -23.62
N GLU A 167 10.18 -7.71 -24.92
CA GLU A 167 11.42 -7.40 -25.63
C GLU A 167 11.57 -5.88 -25.76
N SER A 168 12.70 -5.37 -25.32
CA SER A 168 13.09 -3.99 -25.60
C SER A 168 13.50 -3.86 -27.07
N VAL A 169 13.31 -2.67 -27.63
CA VAL A 169 13.84 -2.28 -28.96
C VAL A 169 15.37 -2.50 -29.04
N LEU A 170 16.07 -2.51 -27.89
CA LEU A 170 17.50 -2.82 -27.78
C LEU A 170 17.81 -4.31 -27.49
N GLY A 171 16.88 -5.24 -27.70
CA GLY A 171 17.10 -6.68 -27.57
C GLY A 171 17.25 -7.21 -26.13
N LYS A 172 17.17 -6.35 -25.11
CA LYS A 172 17.13 -6.77 -23.71
C LYS A 172 15.71 -7.16 -23.33
N SER A 173 15.49 -8.43 -22.98
CA SER A 173 14.20 -8.89 -22.45
C SER A 173 14.00 -8.39 -21.03
N LYS A 174 12.84 -7.79 -20.76
CA LYS A 174 12.44 -7.33 -19.42
C LYS A 174 11.22 -8.12 -18.96
N LYS A 175 11.30 -8.72 -17.77
CA LYS A 175 10.16 -9.36 -17.13
C LYS A 175 9.21 -8.28 -16.60
N ILE A 176 7.97 -8.31 -17.08
CA ILE A 176 6.88 -7.48 -16.58
C ILE A 176 5.79 -8.40 -16.01
N TYR A 177 5.08 -7.90 -14.99
CA TYR A 177 3.98 -8.62 -14.36
C TYR A 177 2.68 -7.87 -14.59
N VAL A 178 1.64 -8.60 -14.98
CA VAL A 178 0.35 -8.06 -15.40
C VAL A 178 -0.76 -8.85 -14.71
N LEU A 179 -1.88 -8.21 -14.40
CA LEU A 179 -3.07 -8.92 -13.91
C LEU A 179 -3.55 -9.96 -14.93
N THR A 180 -3.92 -11.14 -14.46
CA THR A 180 -4.70 -12.11 -15.24
C THR A 180 -6.11 -11.59 -15.53
N ASP A 181 -6.81 -12.17 -16.49
CA ASP A 181 -8.17 -11.73 -16.82
C ASP A 181 -9.17 -12.05 -15.68
N GLU A 182 -8.95 -13.15 -14.98
CA GLU A 182 -9.72 -13.54 -13.78
C GLU A 182 -9.48 -12.57 -12.61
N SER A 183 -8.22 -12.31 -12.28
CA SER A 183 -7.88 -11.35 -11.22
C SER A 183 -8.35 -9.94 -11.54
N ARG A 184 -8.34 -9.53 -12.82
CA ARG A 184 -8.90 -8.24 -13.23
C ARG A 184 -10.41 -8.16 -12.97
N LYS A 185 -11.15 -9.26 -13.14
CA LYS A 185 -12.57 -9.34 -12.76
C LYS A 185 -12.74 -9.31 -11.24
N LEU A 186 -11.92 -10.05 -10.49
CA LEU A 186 -11.96 -10.08 -9.02
C LEU A 186 -11.66 -8.70 -8.42
N VAL A 187 -10.58 -8.06 -8.87
CA VAL A 187 -10.18 -6.71 -8.49
C VAL A 187 -11.28 -5.69 -8.79
N SER A 188 -12.04 -5.86 -9.88
CA SER A 188 -13.17 -4.98 -10.20
C SER A 188 -14.41 -5.17 -9.30
N ARG A 189 -14.41 -6.16 -8.42
CA ARG A 189 -15.46 -6.33 -7.39
C ARG A 189 -15.11 -5.59 -6.09
N LEU A 190 -13.86 -5.21 -5.89
CA LEU A 190 -13.43 -4.47 -4.71
C LEU A 190 -13.78 -2.98 -4.89
N PRO A 191 -14.64 -2.39 -4.03
CA PRO A 191 -15.12 -1.01 -4.22
C PRO A 191 -13.98 0.02 -4.34
N GLU A 192 -12.96 -0.11 -3.50
CA GLU A 192 -11.77 0.76 -3.50
C GLU A 192 -11.02 0.69 -4.85
N LEU A 193 -10.81 -0.51 -5.37
CA LEU A 193 -10.07 -0.72 -6.62
C LEU A 193 -10.89 -0.29 -7.84
N THR A 194 -12.21 -0.41 -7.78
CA THR A 194 -13.10 0.08 -8.83
C THR A 194 -13.11 1.60 -8.91
N ARG A 195 -13.07 2.31 -7.77
CA ARG A 195 -12.90 3.77 -7.74
C ARG A 195 -11.57 4.18 -8.37
N LEU A 196 -10.47 3.55 -7.94
CA LEU A 196 -9.14 3.79 -8.52
C LEU A 196 -9.09 3.53 -10.03
N LYS A 197 -9.74 2.45 -10.50
CA LYS A 197 -9.82 2.15 -11.94
C LYS A 197 -10.56 3.22 -12.74
N ARG A 198 -11.56 3.90 -12.16
CA ARG A 198 -12.34 4.94 -12.87
C ARG A 198 -11.67 6.32 -12.82
N ASN A 199 -10.72 6.51 -11.92
CA ASN A 199 -10.01 7.77 -11.74
C ASN A 199 -9.04 8.07 -12.89
N LEU A 200 -9.52 8.79 -13.90
CA LEU A 200 -8.72 9.22 -15.05
C LEU A 200 -7.60 10.21 -14.68
N PRO A 201 -7.85 11.26 -13.86
CA PRO A 201 -6.80 12.17 -13.42
C PRO A 201 -5.61 11.44 -12.81
N LEU A 202 -5.88 10.47 -11.92
CA LEU A 202 -4.85 9.65 -11.30
C LEU A 202 -4.02 8.90 -12.34
N LYS A 203 -4.64 8.24 -13.32
CA LYS A 203 -3.89 7.50 -14.36
C LYS A 203 -3.00 8.41 -15.20
N ILE A 204 -3.50 9.60 -15.54
CA ILE A 204 -2.73 10.60 -16.29
C ILE A 204 -1.54 11.06 -15.45
N LEU A 205 -1.78 11.37 -14.17
CA LEU A 205 -0.75 11.80 -13.23
C LEU A 205 0.35 10.75 -13.04
N LEU A 206 -0.03 9.48 -12.83
CA LEU A 206 0.91 8.37 -12.70
C LEU A 206 1.75 8.17 -13.97
N LYS A 207 1.13 8.32 -15.14
CA LYS A 207 1.82 8.21 -16.42
C LYS A 207 2.81 9.37 -16.64
N LEU A 208 2.40 10.61 -16.36
CA LEU A 208 3.24 11.81 -16.49
C LEU A 208 4.44 11.79 -15.54
N THR A 209 4.20 11.38 -14.29
CA THR A 209 5.27 11.29 -13.27
C THR A 209 6.09 10.00 -13.36
N GLY A 210 5.68 9.07 -14.22
CA GLY A 210 6.27 7.74 -14.30
C GLY A 210 6.28 7.05 -12.94
N SER A 211 5.18 7.08 -12.19
CA SER A 211 5.05 6.50 -10.84
C SER A 211 4.02 5.38 -10.83
N TYR A 212 4.12 4.43 -9.90
CA TYR A 212 3.08 3.42 -9.67
C TYR A 212 2.09 3.84 -8.60
N ARG A 213 2.52 4.67 -7.65
CA ARG A 213 1.72 5.15 -6.51
C ARG A 213 1.40 6.64 -6.58
N TYR A 214 0.25 7.02 -6.02
CA TYR A 214 -0.20 8.41 -5.93
C TYR A 214 0.75 9.26 -5.09
N GLU A 215 1.18 8.77 -3.93
CA GLU A 215 2.02 9.57 -3.01
C GLU A 215 3.36 9.93 -3.65
N ILE A 216 3.92 9.00 -4.43
CA ILE A 216 5.18 9.19 -5.14
C ILE A 216 5.01 10.14 -6.32
N ALA A 217 3.90 10.02 -7.05
CA ALA A 217 3.57 10.98 -8.11
C ALA A 217 3.43 12.40 -7.56
N LEU A 218 2.71 12.56 -6.43
CA LEU A 218 2.54 13.83 -5.76
C LEU A 218 3.89 14.42 -5.31
N THR A 219 4.75 13.60 -4.70
CA THR A 219 6.09 14.02 -4.28
C THR A 219 6.92 14.54 -5.44
N LYS A 220 6.89 13.85 -6.59
CA LYS A 220 7.58 14.29 -7.82
C LYS A 220 7.00 15.60 -8.37
N VAL A 221 5.68 15.78 -8.35
CA VAL A 221 5.03 17.03 -8.75
C VAL A 221 5.43 18.18 -7.83
N MET A 222 5.47 17.95 -6.51
CA MET A 222 5.93 18.96 -5.56
C MET A 222 7.38 19.35 -5.83
N LEU A 223 8.28 18.37 -5.98
CA LEU A 223 9.69 18.63 -6.27
C LEU A 223 9.87 19.39 -7.59
N PHE A 224 9.14 18.99 -8.64
CA PHE A 224 9.14 19.68 -9.93
C PHE A 224 8.74 21.15 -9.77
N ASN A 225 7.66 21.44 -9.02
CA ASN A 225 7.20 22.82 -8.82
C ASN A 225 8.18 23.65 -7.99
N VAL A 226 8.73 23.08 -6.91
CA VAL A 226 9.71 23.74 -6.04
C VAL A 226 10.95 24.16 -6.84
N ILE A 227 11.39 23.36 -7.79
CA ILE A 227 12.54 23.69 -8.65
C ILE A 227 12.14 24.61 -9.80
N SER A 228 11.00 24.36 -10.44
CA SER A 228 10.60 25.07 -11.67
C SER A 228 10.25 26.53 -11.43
N ILE A 229 9.60 26.85 -10.30
CA ILE A 229 9.16 28.23 -10.02
C ILE A 229 10.36 29.19 -9.93
N PRO A 230 11.41 28.94 -9.11
CA PRO A 230 12.60 29.78 -9.08
C PRO A 230 13.31 29.89 -10.44
N VAL A 231 13.38 28.80 -11.20
CA VAL A 231 14.02 28.78 -12.52
C VAL A 231 13.28 29.67 -13.51
N LEU A 232 11.93 29.59 -13.54
CA LEU A 232 11.13 30.48 -14.38
C LEU A 232 11.24 31.94 -13.96
N MET A 233 11.28 32.22 -12.65
CA MET A 233 11.49 33.59 -12.17
C MET A 233 12.85 34.16 -12.60
N TYR A 234 13.89 33.32 -12.65
CA TYR A 234 15.22 33.71 -13.11
C TYR A 234 15.29 33.93 -14.63
N LEU A 235 14.62 33.09 -15.41
CA LEU A 235 14.61 33.13 -16.89
C LEU A 235 13.48 33.98 -17.49
N LYS A 236 12.84 34.81 -16.66
CA LYS A 236 11.67 35.60 -17.04
C LYS A 236 11.94 36.42 -18.32
N ASP A 237 10.99 36.40 -19.24
CA ASP A 237 11.00 37.11 -20.53
C ASP A 237 12.09 36.64 -21.52
N GLN A 238 12.88 35.61 -21.18
CA GLN A 238 13.91 35.05 -22.07
C GLN A 238 13.39 33.92 -22.96
N LEU A 239 12.28 33.27 -22.56
CA LEU A 239 11.81 32.02 -23.16
C LEU A 239 10.56 32.19 -24.06
N GLY A 240 9.93 33.37 -24.07
CA GLY A 240 8.75 33.65 -24.89
C GLY A 240 7.61 32.64 -24.67
N ILE A 241 7.15 31.98 -25.75
CA ILE A 241 6.03 31.02 -25.69
C ILE A 241 6.32 29.82 -24.78
N LEU A 242 7.58 29.41 -24.65
CA LEU A 242 7.97 28.29 -23.77
C LEU A 242 7.70 28.60 -22.29
N GLU A 243 7.82 29.86 -21.88
CA GLU A 243 7.50 30.31 -20.52
C GLU A 243 6.03 30.06 -20.19
N ALA A 244 5.13 30.45 -21.11
CA ALA A 244 3.69 30.26 -20.97
C ALA A 244 3.30 28.78 -20.88
N ILE A 245 3.92 27.93 -21.72
CA ILE A 245 3.70 26.48 -21.68
C ILE A 245 4.17 25.90 -20.35
N TRP A 246 5.35 26.32 -19.85
CA TRP A 246 5.88 25.82 -18.58
C TRP A 246 5.02 26.25 -17.40
N LEU A 247 4.59 27.51 -17.35
CA LEU A 247 3.64 27.99 -16.34
C LEU A 247 2.32 27.20 -16.37
N TYR A 248 1.82 26.87 -17.56
CA TYR A 248 0.63 26.04 -17.69
C TYR A 248 0.85 24.63 -17.10
N VAL A 249 2.01 24.01 -17.32
CA VAL A 249 2.35 22.69 -16.74
C VAL A 249 2.45 22.75 -15.21
N ILE A 250 3.04 23.82 -14.66
CA ILE A 250 3.13 24.08 -13.20
C ILE A 250 1.75 24.16 -12.56
N ILE A 251 0.76 24.74 -13.24
CA ILE A 251 -0.60 24.84 -12.73
C ILE A 251 -1.36 23.52 -12.94
N LEU A 252 -1.20 22.90 -14.12
CA LEU A 252 -1.94 21.69 -14.50
C LEU A 252 -1.63 20.49 -13.59
N LEU A 253 -0.36 20.27 -13.24
CA LEU A 253 0.05 19.09 -12.47
C LEU A 253 -0.53 19.04 -11.04
N PRO A 254 -0.48 20.11 -10.22
CA PRO A 254 -1.18 20.18 -8.94
C PRO A 254 -2.70 20.02 -9.08
N LEU A 255 -3.29 20.65 -10.10
CA LEU A 255 -4.73 20.60 -10.33
C LEU A 255 -5.19 19.19 -10.69
N LEU A 256 -4.41 18.47 -11.50
CA LEU A 256 -4.58 17.05 -11.78
C LEU A 256 -4.44 16.19 -10.50
N SER A 257 -3.52 16.55 -9.60
CA SER A 257 -3.30 15.86 -8.32
C SER A 257 -4.46 16.06 -7.34
N ILE A 258 -5.05 17.24 -7.31
CA ILE A 258 -6.24 17.56 -6.51
C ILE A 258 -7.45 16.78 -7.05
N PHE A 259 -7.68 16.81 -8.36
CA PHE A 259 -8.76 16.02 -8.95
C PHE A 259 -8.57 14.52 -8.71
N ALA A 260 -7.35 14.01 -8.83
CA ALA A 260 -7.06 12.61 -8.51
C ALA A 260 -7.48 12.26 -7.07
N GLU A 261 -7.27 13.14 -6.09
CA GLU A 261 -7.69 12.91 -4.71
C GLU A 261 -9.21 13.01 -4.53
N ILE A 262 -9.86 14.00 -5.14
CA ILE A 262 -11.32 14.20 -5.06
C ILE A 262 -12.06 12.99 -5.64
N PHE A 263 -11.69 12.55 -6.84
CA PHE A 263 -12.30 11.38 -7.49
C PHE A 263 -11.99 10.06 -6.80
N ASN A 264 -11.02 10.03 -5.87
CA ASN A 264 -10.77 8.86 -5.03
C ASN A 264 -11.72 8.79 -3.83
N ARG A 265 -12.23 9.95 -3.37
CA ARG A 265 -13.11 10.08 -2.20
C ARG A 265 -14.60 9.98 -2.53
N ILE A 266 -14.98 10.30 -3.76
CA ILE A 266 -16.36 10.22 -4.29
C ILE A 266 -16.58 8.84 -4.93
#